data_AF-A0A1S2KLG6-F1
#
_entry.id   AF-A0A1S2KLG6-F1
#
_cell.length_a   1.000
_cell.length_b   1.000
_cell.length_c   1.000
_cell.angle_alpha   90.00
_cell.angle_beta   90.00
_cell.angle_gamma   90.00
#
_symmetry.space_group_name_H-M   'P 1'
#
loop_
_entity.id
_entity.type
_entity.pdbx_description
1 polymer ?
#
loop_
_entity_poly.entity_id
_entity_poly.type
_entity_poly.pdbx_seq_one_letter_code
_entity_poly.pdbx_strand_id
1 'polypeptide(L)'
;MEALLGYEWRSRLTAAWLIGVDRRERFRARIGDLLLASEVCYSGSAYCFTLARFGTHADAEILTAYLNRYLPRTDLHYDQPAALGALLRIDAHLGTHHAERFTEPGGLWDEWVKGVGRLGYPSHIPAEQRRWADLQCEFANGWRRL
;
A
#
# COMPACT_ATOMS: atom_id res chain seq x y z
N MET A 1 -3.67 0.74 -20.20
CA MET A 1 -3.43 1.02 -18.76
C MET A 1 -2.90 2.41 -18.56
N GLU A 2 -1.92 2.86 -19.34
CA GLU A 2 -1.36 4.22 -19.20
C GLU A 2 -2.43 5.33 -19.31
N ALA A 3 -3.32 5.23 -20.31
CA ALA A 3 -4.48 6.12 -20.40
C ALA A 3 -5.36 6.07 -19.13
N LEU A 4 -5.71 4.88 -18.63
CA LEU A 4 -6.53 4.72 -17.41
C LEU A 4 -5.86 5.31 -16.16
N LEU A 5 -4.54 5.25 -16.05
CA LEU A 5 -3.78 5.86 -14.96
C LEU A 5 -3.72 7.40 -15.04
N GLY A 6 -4.18 8.00 -16.14
CA GLY A 6 -4.27 9.45 -16.34
C GLY A 6 -5.62 10.06 -15.95
N TYR A 7 -6.66 9.25 -15.79
CA TYR A 7 -8.04 9.74 -15.55
C TYR A 7 -8.40 9.79 -14.05
N GLU A 8 -9.69 9.76 -13.73
CA GLU A 8 -10.21 9.82 -12.36
C GLU A 8 -9.91 8.57 -11.53
N TRP A 9 -10.22 8.64 -10.24
CA TRP A 9 -9.88 7.60 -9.28
C TRP A 9 -10.43 6.20 -9.63
N ARG A 10 -11.59 6.10 -10.29
CA ARG A 10 -12.17 4.81 -10.69
C ARG A 10 -11.35 4.12 -11.77
N SER A 11 -10.96 4.88 -12.80
CA SER A 11 -10.08 4.39 -13.86
C SER A 11 -8.71 3.99 -13.30
N ARG A 12 -8.13 4.80 -12.41
CA ARG A 12 -6.85 4.52 -11.75
C ARG A 12 -6.90 3.26 -10.88
N LEU A 13 -7.93 3.15 -10.03
CA LEU A 13 -8.21 1.97 -9.21
C LEU A 13 -8.29 0.70 -10.06
N THR A 14 -9.09 0.74 -11.14
CA THR A 14 -9.26 -0.40 -12.04
C THR A 14 -7.94 -0.78 -12.72
N ALA A 15 -7.19 0.21 -13.20
CA ALA A 15 -5.90 -0.03 -13.85
C ALA A 15 -4.89 -0.67 -12.89
N ALA A 16 -4.80 -0.19 -11.66
CA ALA A 16 -3.92 -0.74 -10.64
C ALA A 16 -4.25 -2.22 -10.36
N TRP A 17 -5.52 -2.56 -10.18
CA TRP A 17 -5.93 -3.96 -10.01
C TRP A 17 -5.52 -4.84 -11.20
N LEU A 18 -5.79 -4.42 -12.42
CA LEU A 18 -5.40 -5.16 -13.63
C LEU A 18 -3.88 -5.35 -13.74
N ILE A 19 -3.11 -4.31 -13.39
CA ILE A 19 -1.64 -4.34 -13.38
C ILE A 19 -1.14 -5.34 -12.32
N GLY A 20 -1.67 -5.30 -11.11
CA GLY A 20 -1.25 -6.16 -10.00
C GLY A 20 -1.64 -7.64 -10.19
N VAL A 21 -2.80 -7.91 -10.78
CA VAL A 21 -3.23 -9.27 -11.12
C VAL A 21 -2.27 -9.90 -12.13
N ASP A 22 -1.94 -9.17 -13.20
CA ASP A 22 -1.06 -9.67 -14.28
C ASP A 22 0.44 -9.43 -14.02
N ARG A 23 0.79 -8.79 -12.89
CA ARG A 23 2.18 -8.44 -12.51
C ARG A 23 2.94 -7.65 -13.58
N ARG A 24 2.31 -6.60 -14.13
CA ARG A 24 2.92 -5.78 -15.19
C ARG A 24 3.92 -4.76 -14.61
N GLU A 25 5.10 -5.24 -14.23
CA GLU A 25 6.15 -4.45 -13.55
C GLU A 25 6.63 -3.21 -14.30
N ARG A 26 6.46 -3.14 -15.63
CA ARG A 26 6.75 -1.93 -16.42
C ARG A 26 6.02 -0.67 -15.93
N PHE A 27 4.94 -0.82 -15.16
CA PHE A 27 4.19 0.30 -14.57
C PHE A 27 4.65 0.67 -13.15
N ARG A 28 5.66 -0.01 -12.58
CA ARG A 28 6.13 0.22 -11.20
C ARG A 28 6.40 1.69 -10.90
N ALA A 29 7.23 2.35 -11.73
CA ALA A 29 7.57 3.75 -11.54
C ALA A 29 6.32 4.64 -11.51
N ARG A 30 5.41 4.46 -12.49
CA ARG A 30 4.17 5.22 -12.55
C ARG A 30 3.25 4.97 -11.35
N ILE A 31 3.15 3.74 -10.88
CA ILE A 31 2.37 3.38 -9.69
C ILE A 31 2.97 4.04 -8.44
N GLY A 32 4.29 4.03 -8.30
CA GLY A 32 4.99 4.71 -7.20
C GLY A 32 4.78 6.22 -7.19
N ASP A 33 4.91 6.87 -8.34
CA ASP A 33 4.66 8.32 -8.48
C ASP A 33 3.23 8.67 -8.05
N LEU A 34 2.25 7.90 -8.52
CA LEU A 34 0.84 8.12 -8.20
C LEU A 34 0.53 7.89 -6.71
N LEU A 35 1.14 6.88 -6.10
CA LEU A 35 1.03 6.63 -4.67
C LEU A 35 1.61 7.80 -3.86
N LEU A 36 2.83 8.24 -4.19
CA LEU A 36 3.50 9.35 -3.50
C LEU A 36 2.77 10.69 -3.67
N ALA A 37 2.13 10.91 -4.81
CA ALA A 37 1.36 12.12 -5.05
C ALA A 37 0.07 12.15 -4.21
N SER A 38 -0.55 11.00 -3.94
CA SER A 38 -1.77 10.86 -3.12
C SER A 38 -2.91 11.82 -3.53
N GLU A 39 -3.03 12.10 -4.83
CA GLU A 39 -3.91 13.17 -5.34
C GLU A 39 -5.40 12.79 -5.36
N VAL A 40 -5.72 11.49 -5.32
CA VAL A 40 -7.09 11.00 -5.51
C VAL A 40 -7.46 9.96 -4.46
N CYS A 41 -8.71 10.00 -4.02
CA CYS A 41 -9.24 9.06 -3.03
C CYS A 41 -9.32 7.62 -3.57
N TYR A 42 -9.28 6.64 -2.65
CA TYR A 42 -9.48 5.20 -2.87
C TYR A 42 -8.47 4.47 -3.75
N SER A 43 -7.70 5.16 -4.59
CA SER A 43 -6.78 4.52 -5.54
C SER A 43 -5.48 4.04 -4.90
N GLY A 44 -5.02 4.67 -3.81
CA GLY A 44 -3.74 4.33 -3.19
C GLY A 44 -3.70 2.91 -2.64
N SER A 45 -4.81 2.41 -2.10
CA SER A 45 -4.93 1.00 -1.67
C SER A 45 -4.64 0.00 -2.80
N ALA A 46 -5.05 0.30 -4.03
CA ALA A 46 -4.80 -0.55 -5.18
C ALA A 46 -3.36 -0.42 -5.71
N TYR A 47 -2.73 0.73 -5.55
CA TYR A 47 -1.29 0.87 -5.79
C TYR A 47 -0.48 0.06 -4.80
N CYS A 48 -0.85 0.09 -3.52
CA CYS A 48 -0.21 -0.71 -2.47
C CYS A 48 -0.35 -2.21 -2.75
N PHE A 49 -1.55 -2.65 -3.15
CA PHE A 49 -1.78 -4.00 -3.65
C PHE A 49 -0.85 -4.33 -4.82
N THR A 50 -0.76 -3.45 -5.82
CA THR A 50 0.09 -3.66 -7.01
C THR A 50 1.57 -3.85 -6.64
N LEU A 51 2.08 -3.02 -5.74
CA LEU A 51 3.46 -3.11 -5.26
C LEU A 51 3.69 -4.41 -4.46
N ALA A 52 2.74 -4.80 -3.59
CA ALA A 52 2.78 -6.09 -2.90
C ALA A 52 2.74 -7.29 -3.85
N ARG A 53 2.12 -7.14 -5.03
CA ARG A 53 2.09 -8.17 -6.08
C ARG A 53 3.40 -8.31 -6.83
N PHE A 54 4.14 -7.23 -7.00
CA PHE A 54 5.48 -7.25 -7.57
C PHE A 54 6.49 -7.81 -6.55
N GLY A 55 6.43 -7.34 -5.31
CA GLY A 55 7.08 -7.98 -4.17
C GLY A 55 8.61 -7.91 -4.15
N THR A 56 9.20 -6.90 -4.78
CA THR A 56 10.65 -6.70 -4.86
C THR A 56 11.14 -5.66 -3.85
N HIS A 57 12.46 -5.58 -3.65
CA HIS A 57 13.08 -4.54 -2.82
C HIS A 57 12.71 -3.12 -3.28
N ALA A 58 12.63 -2.88 -4.60
CA ALA A 58 12.22 -1.58 -5.15
C ALA A 58 10.77 -1.23 -4.77
N ASP A 59 9.90 -2.23 -4.66
CA ASP A 59 8.50 -2.02 -4.24
C ASP A 59 8.42 -1.70 -2.74
N ALA A 60 9.27 -2.34 -1.91
CA ALA A 60 9.42 -1.99 -0.50
C ALA A 60 9.90 -0.53 -0.33
N GLU A 61 10.91 -0.10 -1.09
CA GLU A 61 11.41 1.29 -1.05
C GLU A 61 10.33 2.32 -1.35
N ILE A 62 9.48 2.06 -2.36
CA ILE A 62 8.35 2.93 -2.71
C ILE A 62 7.35 3.03 -1.54
N LEU A 63 6.98 1.89 -0.94
CA LEU A 63 6.06 1.85 0.20
C LEU A 63 6.65 2.54 1.44
N THR A 64 7.93 2.33 1.71
CA THR A 64 8.68 3.01 2.78
C THR A 64 8.71 4.52 2.56
N ALA A 65 8.93 4.99 1.33
CA ALA A 65 8.91 6.42 1.00
C ALA A 65 7.53 7.04 1.26
N TYR A 66 6.46 6.35 0.87
CA TYR A 66 5.09 6.77 1.15
C TYR A 66 4.81 6.84 2.66
N LEU A 67 5.14 5.79 3.42
CA LEU A 67 4.92 5.75 4.87
C LEU A 67 5.71 6.83 5.61
N ASN A 68 6.97 7.07 5.24
CA ASN A 68 7.77 8.17 5.80
C ASN A 68 7.10 9.54 5.57
N ARG A 69 6.44 9.74 4.43
CA ARG A 69 5.78 11.00 4.09
C ARG A 69 4.45 11.18 4.83
N TYR A 70 3.66 10.12 4.96
CA TYR A 70 2.25 10.22 5.36
C TYR A 70 1.93 9.70 6.77
N LEU A 71 2.79 8.91 7.43
CA LEU A 71 2.57 8.56 8.85
C LEU A 71 2.70 9.77 9.79
N PRO A 72 3.65 10.71 9.61
CA PRO A 72 3.73 11.90 10.46
C PRO A 72 2.54 12.86 10.32
N ARG A 73 1.66 12.64 9.34
CA ARG A 73 0.45 13.44 9.10
C ARG A 73 -0.72 12.80 9.84
N THR A 74 -0.75 12.98 11.15
CA THR A 74 -1.69 12.32 12.07
C THR A 74 -3.15 12.81 11.94
N ASP A 75 -3.36 13.83 11.11
CA ASP A 75 -4.65 14.39 10.72
C ASP A 75 -5.17 13.82 9.37
N LEU A 76 -4.38 12.99 8.68
CA LEU A 76 -4.72 12.42 7.38
C LEU A 76 -4.95 10.91 7.47
N HIS A 77 -6.16 10.48 7.11
CA HIS A 77 -6.52 9.07 6.94
C HIS A 77 -6.59 8.73 5.44
N TYR A 78 -5.45 8.39 4.86
CA TYR A 78 -5.30 7.96 3.47
C TYR A 78 -5.03 6.44 3.44
N ASP A 79 -4.13 6.01 2.55
CA ASP A 79 -3.80 4.61 2.33
C ASP A 79 -2.63 4.11 3.21
N GLN A 80 -2.29 4.80 4.31
CA GLN A 80 -1.26 4.34 5.27
C GLN A 80 -1.50 2.89 5.74
N PRO A 81 -2.74 2.45 6.04
CA PRO A 81 -2.97 1.05 6.40
C PRO A 81 -2.67 0.06 5.29
N ALA A 82 -3.09 0.36 4.06
CA ALA A 82 -2.81 -0.50 2.92
C ALA A 82 -1.30 -0.54 2.60
N ALA A 83 -0.60 0.59 2.71
CA ALA A 83 0.83 0.68 2.49
C ALA A 83 1.64 -0.10 3.53
N LEU A 84 1.27 0.00 4.82
CA LEU A 84 1.93 -0.80 5.85
C LEU A 84 1.66 -2.29 5.67
N GLY A 85 0.42 -2.69 5.38
CA GLY A 85 0.08 -4.09 5.11
C GLY A 85 0.86 -4.68 3.94
N ALA A 86 0.98 -3.91 2.85
CA ALA A 86 1.80 -4.27 1.69
C ALA A 86 3.28 -4.43 2.07
N LEU A 87 3.86 -3.48 2.82
CA LEU A 87 5.27 -3.54 3.21
C LEU A 87 5.57 -4.74 4.11
N LEU A 88 4.73 -4.99 5.12
CA LEU A 88 4.86 -6.15 6.02
C LEU A 88 4.79 -7.47 5.26
N ARG A 89 3.97 -7.55 4.22
CA ARG A 89 3.90 -8.71 3.34
C ARG A 89 5.19 -8.89 2.54
N ILE A 90 5.73 -7.80 1.97
CA ILE A 90 7.00 -7.85 1.22
C ILE A 90 8.15 -8.25 2.14
N ASP A 91 8.21 -7.69 3.35
CA ASP A 91 9.19 -8.05 4.38
C ASP A 91 9.16 -9.55 4.69
N ALA A 92 7.97 -10.10 4.93
CA ALA A 92 7.80 -11.52 5.16
C ALA A 92 8.20 -12.39 3.94
N HIS A 93 8.00 -11.88 2.72
CA HIS A 93 8.34 -12.59 1.49
C HIS A 93 9.85 -12.59 1.21
N LEU A 94 10.53 -11.48 1.47
CA LEU A 94 11.96 -11.28 1.18
C LEU A 94 12.87 -11.59 2.38
N GLY A 95 12.31 -11.79 3.58
CA GLY A 95 13.08 -11.94 4.81
C GLY A 95 13.74 -10.63 5.25
N THR A 96 13.09 -9.49 4.99
CA THR A 96 13.54 -8.14 5.33
C THR A 96 12.72 -7.55 6.46
N HIS A 97 13.13 -6.37 6.94
CA HIS A 97 12.59 -5.71 8.14
C HIS A 97 12.32 -4.23 7.91
N HIS A 98 11.93 -3.83 6.69
CA HIS A 98 11.70 -2.43 6.33
C HIS A 98 10.59 -1.76 7.14
N ALA A 99 9.58 -2.51 7.57
CA ALA A 99 8.44 -2.02 8.34
C ALA A 99 8.74 -1.76 9.82
N GLU A 100 9.80 -2.38 10.39
CA GLU A 100 10.04 -2.37 11.84
C GLU A 100 10.12 -0.95 12.40
N ARG A 101 10.88 -0.07 11.72
CA ARG A 101 11.03 1.35 12.08
C ARG A 101 9.72 2.15 12.18
N PHE A 102 8.63 1.66 11.59
CA PHE A 102 7.33 2.31 11.66
C PHE A 102 6.47 1.74 12.79
N THR A 103 6.67 0.46 13.11
CA THR A 103 5.85 -0.32 14.04
C THR A 103 6.51 -0.55 15.40
N GLU A 104 7.65 0.10 15.67
CA GLU A 104 8.22 0.16 17.01
C GLU A 104 7.16 0.65 18.02
N PRO A 105 7.12 0.12 19.26
CA PRO A 105 6.18 0.57 20.28
C PRO A 105 6.29 2.08 20.51
N GLY A 106 5.17 2.79 20.37
CA GLY A 106 5.14 4.25 20.47
C GLY A 106 5.73 5.00 19.27
N GLY A 107 6.08 4.31 18.18
CA GLY A 107 6.61 4.88 16.96
C GLY A 107 5.54 5.52 16.06
N LEU A 108 5.95 5.83 14.82
CA LEU A 108 5.15 6.59 13.86
C LEU A 108 3.76 5.98 13.59
N TRP A 109 3.65 4.65 13.56
CA TRP A 109 2.36 3.98 13.39
C TRP A 109 1.42 4.25 14.57
N ASP A 110 1.89 4.09 15.80
CA ASP A 110 1.07 4.30 16.99
C ASP A 110 0.65 5.77 17.14
N GLU A 111 1.52 6.70 16.81
CA GLU A 111 1.21 8.14 16.78
C GLU A 111 0.14 8.45 15.74
N TRP A 112 0.27 7.90 14.53
CA TRP A 112 -0.72 8.06 13.46
C TRP A 112 -2.07 7.47 13.87
N VAL A 113 -2.12 6.25 14.41
CA VAL A 113 -3.37 5.60 14.90
C VAL A 113 -4.04 6.44 15.98
N LYS A 114 -3.28 6.97 16.94
CA LYS A 114 -3.82 7.87 17.97
C LYS A 114 -4.39 9.15 17.37
N GLY A 115 -3.72 9.72 16.38
CA GLY A 115 -4.15 10.93 15.70
C GLY A 115 -5.47 10.76 14.95
N VAL A 116 -5.53 9.79 14.04
CA VAL A 116 -6.76 9.52 13.26
C VAL A 116 -7.89 9.00 14.15
N GLY A 117 -7.57 8.32 15.25
CA GLY A 117 -8.56 7.92 16.26
C GLY A 117 -9.29 9.11 16.88
N ARG A 118 -8.61 10.26 17.09
CA ARG A 118 -9.27 11.50 17.56
C ARG A 118 -10.24 12.09 16.55
N LEU A 119 -10.10 11.73 15.27
CA LEU A 119 -11.01 12.11 14.18
C LEU A 119 -12.16 11.11 14.00
N GLY A 120 -12.24 10.05 14.81
CA GLY A 120 -13.30 9.05 14.77
C GLY A 120 -13.01 7.84 13.87
N TYR A 121 -11.80 7.71 13.34
CA TYR A 121 -11.40 6.50 12.58
C TYR A 121 -11.16 5.30 13.50
N PRO A 122 -11.41 4.07 13.04
CA PRO A 122 -11.14 2.88 13.82
C PRO A 122 -9.64 2.73 14.10
N SER A 123 -9.32 2.02 15.19
CA SER A 123 -7.93 1.63 15.46
C SER A 123 -7.43 0.66 14.39
N HIS A 124 -6.15 0.77 14.02
CA HIS A 124 -5.53 -0.09 13.01
C HIS A 124 -4.39 -0.91 13.62
N ILE A 125 -4.48 -2.23 13.51
CA ILE A 125 -3.44 -3.15 14.00
C ILE A 125 -2.57 -3.60 12.82
N PRO A 126 -1.22 -3.51 12.89
CA PRO A 126 -0.32 -3.91 11.80
C PRO A 126 -0.56 -5.33 11.27
N ALA A 127 -0.81 -6.28 12.18
CA ALA A 127 -1.09 -7.67 11.82
C ALA A 127 -2.37 -7.82 10.95
N GLU A 128 -3.40 -7.02 11.21
CA GLU A 128 -4.62 -7.02 10.40
C GLU A 128 -4.36 -6.41 9.02
N GLN A 129 -3.53 -5.36 8.94
CA GLN A 129 -3.17 -4.76 7.66
C GLN A 129 -2.40 -5.74 6.78
N ARG A 130 -1.44 -6.47 7.37
CA ARG A 130 -0.73 -7.56 6.67
C ARG A 130 -1.72 -8.63 6.18
N ARG A 131 -2.63 -9.07 7.04
CA ARG A 131 -3.64 -10.10 6.69
C ARG A 131 -4.48 -9.66 5.49
N TRP A 132 -4.90 -8.40 5.42
CA TRP A 132 -5.63 -7.87 4.28
C TRP A 132 -4.80 -7.88 2.99
N ALA A 133 -3.53 -7.48 3.06
CA ALA A 133 -2.63 -7.53 1.90
C ALA A 133 -2.39 -8.96 1.41
N ASP A 134 -2.25 -9.91 2.35
CA ASP A 134 -2.12 -11.35 2.04
C ASP A 134 -3.37 -11.86 1.31
N LEU A 135 -4.57 -11.60 1.83
CA LEU A 135 -5.84 -12.02 1.20
C LEU A 135 -5.98 -11.49 -0.24
N GLN A 136 -5.68 -10.22 -0.47
CA GLN A 136 -5.73 -9.63 -1.81
C GLN A 136 -4.74 -10.30 -2.77
N CYS A 137 -3.51 -10.55 -2.30
CA CYS A 137 -2.48 -11.20 -3.10
C CYS A 137 -2.78 -12.66 -3.40
N GLU A 138 -3.35 -13.39 -2.44
CA GLU A 138 -3.80 -14.77 -2.58
C GLU A 138 -4.97 -14.89 -3.56
N PHE A 139 -5.97 -14.01 -3.43
CA PHE A 139 -7.06 -13.92 -4.40
C PHE A 139 -6.51 -13.76 -5.82
N ALA A 140 -5.58 -12.83 -6.04
CA ALA A 140 -4.97 -12.61 -7.35
C ALA A 140 -4.15 -13.80 -7.87
N ASN A 141 -3.63 -14.68 -7.00
CA ASN A 141 -2.96 -15.91 -7.44
C ASN A 141 -3.95 -16.94 -8.03
N GLY A 142 -5.21 -16.93 -7.61
CA GLY A 142 -6.25 -17.83 -8.13
C GLY A 142 -6.59 -17.56 -9.60
N TRP A 143 -6.45 -16.31 -10.05
CA TRP A 143 -6.77 -15.89 -11.42
C TRP A 143 -5.75 -16.33 -12.47
N ARG A 144 -4.59 -16.85 -12.06
CA ARG A 144 -3.58 -17.43 -12.97
C ARG A 144 -3.75 -18.93 -13.22
N ARG A 145 -4.74 -19.57 -12.58
CA ARG A 145 -5.01 -21.01 -12.71
C ARG A 145 -6.19 -21.34 -13.65
N LEU A 146 -6.72 -20.33 -14.34
CA LEU A 146 -7.70 -20.44 -15.42
C LEU A 146 -7.01 -20.12 -16.74
#